data_AF-A0A8T4W0M0-F1
#
_entry.id   AF-A0A8T4W0M0-F1
#
_cell.length_a   1.000
_cell.length_b   1.000
_cell.length_c   1.000
_cell.angle_alpha   90.00
_cell.angle_beta   90.00
_cell.angle_gamma   90.00
#
_symmetry.space_group_name_H-M   'P 1'
#
loop_
_entity.id
_entity.type
_entity.pdbx_description
1 polymer ?
#
loop_
_entity_poly.entity_id
_entity_poly.type
_entity_poly.pdbx_seq_one_letter_code
_entity_poly.pdbx_strand_id
1 'polypeptide(L)'
;MAIERKFVQEGAKRMLIREYLEHETERAGFGGLEIQRTPLGTLLSLSTERPGIVIGRGGKNVKALTQNLEDHFGLENPQLEVEEIGNQAPLNGQIMAQKVASALERGWHFRRVGHSTVRRIMGSGARGCQVIISGKITGSRHRTEKFTKGHVKYCGEVASQVMDEGIAVAKKKAGVLGVKVRIMRPDAKMPDEVEIVHEPEEQEETAEPGAEETEEKATETSEKPKEKPAAKKPAKKKQQRKQKKQKPAPEETKEPAPEASPMDELNLKDITGIGGSMMKRLQKAGIEDVRELYEMSIDDLTEVKGIGVKKAKQLKEAIEKAVNQ
;
A
#
# COMPACT_ATOMS: atom_id res chain seq x y z
N MET A 1 25.58 42.46 -0.42
CA MET A 1 24.56 42.21 0.62
C MET A 1 25.12 41.23 1.65
N ALA A 2 24.88 41.48 2.94
CA ALA A 2 25.25 40.58 4.04
C ALA A 2 24.65 39.18 3.85
N ILE A 3 25.37 38.15 4.28
CA ILE A 3 25.01 36.72 4.12
C ILE A 3 23.60 36.45 4.67
N GLU A 4 23.27 37.01 5.83
CA GLU A 4 21.97 36.87 6.48
C GLU A 4 20.80 37.38 5.62
N ARG A 5 20.96 38.57 5.01
CA ARG A 5 19.91 39.17 4.17
C ARG A 5 19.62 38.32 2.94
N LYS A 6 20.67 37.76 2.33
CA LYS A 6 20.53 36.84 1.19
C LYS A 6 19.79 35.57 1.62
N PHE A 7 20.19 34.96 2.73
CA PHE A 7 19.56 33.73 3.22
C PHE A 7 18.06 33.92 3.50
N VAL A 8 17.69 35.02 4.16
CA VAL A 8 16.28 35.34 4.45
C VAL A 8 15.50 35.61 3.17
N GLN A 9 16.07 36.36 2.22
CA GLN A 9 15.41 36.64 0.95
C GLN A 9 15.18 35.38 0.11
N GLU A 10 16.14 34.46 0.11
CA GLU A 10 16.01 33.17 -0.56
C GLU A 10 14.98 32.27 0.12
N GLY A 11 14.98 32.22 1.46
CA GLY A 11 13.96 31.50 2.22
C GLY A 11 12.55 32.02 1.94
N ALA A 12 12.37 33.34 1.90
CA ALA A 12 11.10 33.96 1.54
C ALA A 12 10.66 33.60 0.12
N LYS A 13 11.56 33.66 -0.88
CA LYS A 13 11.26 33.20 -2.25
C LYS A 13 10.83 31.74 -2.29
N ARG A 14 11.55 30.84 -1.61
CA ARG A 14 11.21 29.40 -1.58
C ARG A 14 9.83 29.14 -0.98
N MET A 15 9.48 29.85 0.10
CA MET A 15 8.14 29.74 0.70
C MET A 15 7.05 30.20 -0.28
N LEU A 16 7.22 31.36 -0.93
CA LEU A 16 6.23 31.89 -1.86
C LEU A 16 6.00 30.96 -3.06
N ILE A 17 7.08 30.39 -3.61
CA ILE A 17 6.99 29.40 -4.70
C ILE A 17 6.23 28.16 -4.23
N ARG A 18 6.52 27.66 -3.01
CA ARG A 18 5.83 26.52 -2.42
C ARG A 18 4.33 26.78 -2.27
N GLU A 19 3.95 27.91 -1.71
CA GLU A 19 2.55 28.30 -1.52
C GLU A 19 1.81 28.43 -2.86
N TYR A 20 2.45 29.04 -3.86
CA TYR A 20 1.90 29.15 -5.21
C TYR A 20 1.66 27.78 -5.86
N LEU A 21 2.67 26.91 -5.86
CA LEU A 21 2.55 25.57 -6.45
C LEU A 21 1.56 24.70 -5.69
N GLU A 22 1.48 24.83 -4.36
CA GLU A 22 0.50 24.12 -3.55
C GLU A 22 -0.94 24.48 -3.92
N HIS A 23 -1.22 25.78 -4.15
CA HIS A 23 -2.54 26.26 -4.57
C HIS A 23 -2.91 25.81 -5.99
N GLU A 24 -2.00 25.93 -6.96
CA GLU A 24 -2.26 25.52 -8.35
C GLU A 24 -2.41 24.00 -8.49
N THR A 25 -1.66 23.22 -7.70
CA THR A 25 -1.62 21.75 -7.79
C THR A 25 -2.50 21.03 -6.76
N GLU A 26 -3.41 21.73 -6.08
CA GLU A 26 -4.32 21.15 -5.08
C GLU A 26 -5.10 19.93 -5.64
N ARG A 27 -5.44 19.95 -6.93
CA ARG A 27 -6.14 18.85 -7.60
C ARG A 27 -5.25 17.63 -7.88
N ALA A 28 -3.95 17.84 -8.06
CA ALA A 28 -2.98 16.78 -8.33
C ALA A 28 -2.49 16.10 -7.04
N GLY A 29 -2.61 16.78 -5.89
CA GLY A 29 -2.13 16.31 -4.59
C GLY A 29 -0.67 16.68 -4.42
N PHE A 30 -0.42 17.80 -3.74
CA PHE A 30 0.91 18.33 -3.48
C PHE A 30 1.58 17.55 -2.34
N GLY A 31 2.73 16.91 -2.62
CA GLY A 31 3.49 16.17 -1.62
C GLY A 31 4.70 16.92 -1.09
N GLY A 32 5.41 17.63 -1.96
CA GLY A 32 6.62 18.35 -1.61
C GLY A 32 7.20 19.10 -2.80
N LEU A 33 8.10 20.02 -2.50
CA LEU A 33 8.85 20.78 -3.48
C LEU A 33 10.30 20.83 -3.07
N GLU A 34 11.19 20.38 -3.95
CA GLU A 34 12.62 20.55 -3.82
C GLU A 34 13.11 21.57 -4.85
N ILE A 35 13.93 22.53 -4.41
CA ILE A 35 14.45 23.59 -5.27
C ILE A 35 15.96 23.50 -5.27
N GLN A 36 16.52 23.09 -6.39
CA GLN A 36 17.96 23.00 -6.62
C GLN A 36 18.38 24.12 -7.58
N ARG A 37 19.42 24.86 -7.22
CA ARG A 37 19.99 25.90 -8.08
C ARG A 37 21.19 25.33 -8.80
N THR A 38 21.11 25.30 -10.12
CA THR A 38 22.23 24.95 -10.99
C THR A 38 22.77 26.23 -11.63
N PRO A 39 24.04 26.24 -12.10
CA PRO A 39 24.58 27.39 -12.84
C PRO A 39 23.80 27.72 -14.12
N LEU A 40 23.06 26.76 -14.69
CA LEU A 40 22.27 26.90 -15.92
C LEU A 40 20.85 27.43 -15.66
N GLY A 41 20.33 27.23 -14.45
CA GLY A 41 18.96 27.60 -14.08
C GLY A 41 18.49 26.98 -12.76
N THR A 42 17.24 27.22 -12.41
CA THR A 42 16.62 26.65 -11.21
C THR A 42 15.84 25.39 -11.55
N LEU A 43 16.25 24.25 -11.00
CA LEU A 43 15.52 22.98 -11.10
C LEU A 43 14.53 22.88 -9.93
N LEU A 44 13.25 22.71 -10.25
CA LEU A 44 12.17 22.49 -9.28
C LEU A 44 11.65 21.07 -9.45
N SER A 45 11.90 20.22 -8.46
CA SER A 45 11.35 18.87 -8.40
C SER A 45 10.09 18.88 -7.56
N LEU A 46 8.95 18.64 -8.21
CA LEU A 46 7.62 18.62 -7.59
C LEU A 46 7.16 17.18 -7.38
N SER A 47 7.08 16.76 -6.13
CA SER A 47 6.58 15.43 -5.79
C SER A 47 5.05 15.47 -5.69
N THR A 48 4.36 14.69 -6.55
CA THR A 48 2.89 14.64 -6.60
C THR A 48 2.36 13.21 -6.61
N GLU A 49 1.07 13.05 -6.26
CA GLU A 49 0.38 11.77 -6.42
C GLU A 49 -0.06 11.53 -7.87
N ARG A 50 -0.45 12.59 -8.59
CA ARG A 50 -1.02 12.49 -9.94
C ARG A 50 -0.27 13.39 -10.92
N PRO A 51 0.87 12.94 -11.48
CA PRO A 51 1.68 13.76 -12.37
C PRO A 51 0.91 14.20 -13.63
N GLY A 52 0.02 13.35 -14.15
CA GLY A 52 -0.76 13.66 -15.35
C GLY A 52 -1.64 14.92 -15.24
N ILE A 53 -2.10 15.27 -14.03
CA ILE A 53 -2.88 16.52 -13.83
C ILE A 53 -1.95 17.73 -13.85
N VAL A 54 -0.74 17.62 -13.29
CA VAL A 54 0.26 18.70 -13.27
C VAL A 54 0.74 19.00 -14.69
N ILE A 55 1.08 17.97 -15.47
CA ILE A 55 1.53 18.09 -16.87
C ILE A 55 0.43 18.70 -17.75
N GLY A 56 -0.81 18.22 -17.57
CA GLY A 56 -1.95 18.63 -18.36
C GLY A 56 -1.91 18.10 -19.80
N ARG A 57 -2.88 18.51 -20.62
CA ARG A 57 -2.99 18.05 -22.02
C ARG A 57 -1.82 18.61 -22.84
N GLY A 58 -0.99 17.73 -23.41
CA GLY A 58 0.15 18.12 -24.24
C GLY A 58 1.22 18.96 -23.53
N GLY A 59 1.33 18.86 -22.20
CA GLY A 59 2.28 19.64 -21.42
C GLY A 59 1.92 21.12 -21.26
N LYS A 60 0.69 21.53 -21.63
CA LYS A 60 0.27 22.93 -21.56
C LYS A 60 0.33 23.50 -20.13
N ASN A 61 -0.01 22.69 -19.14
CA ASN A 61 -0.11 23.17 -17.76
C ASN A 61 1.27 23.35 -17.13
N VAL A 62 2.19 22.40 -17.34
CA VAL A 62 3.60 22.57 -16.92
C VAL A 62 4.23 23.79 -17.59
N LYS A 63 4.04 24.00 -18.90
CA LYS A 63 4.55 25.19 -19.60
C LYS A 63 4.01 26.50 -19.01
N ALA A 64 2.71 26.54 -18.69
CA ALA A 64 2.10 27.70 -18.05
C ALA A 64 2.66 27.95 -16.64
N LEU A 65 2.85 26.89 -15.84
CA LEU A 65 3.47 26.99 -14.52
C LEU A 65 4.91 27.50 -14.61
N THR A 66 5.72 26.96 -15.54
CA THR A 66 7.09 27.41 -15.76
C THR A 66 7.15 28.90 -16.14
N GLN A 67 6.27 29.35 -17.04
CA GLN A 67 6.20 30.76 -17.44
C GLN A 67 5.77 31.66 -16.27
N ASN A 68 4.75 31.27 -15.50
CA ASN A 68 4.33 32.03 -14.33
C ASN A 68 5.43 32.11 -13.25
N LEU A 69 6.23 31.05 -13.10
CA LEU A 69 7.35 31.02 -12.17
C LEU A 69 8.47 31.99 -12.58
N GLU A 70 8.72 32.12 -13.87
CA GLU A 70 9.66 33.10 -14.44
C GLU A 70 9.14 34.52 -14.24
N ASP A 71 7.89 34.80 -14.64
CA ASP A 71 7.28 36.14 -14.61
C ASP A 71 7.06 36.67 -13.19
N HIS A 72 6.55 35.85 -12.27
CA HIS A 72 6.20 36.31 -10.92
C HIS A 72 7.37 36.31 -9.95
N PHE A 73 8.27 35.32 -10.03
CA PHE A 73 9.34 35.14 -9.04
C PHE A 73 10.72 35.54 -9.58
N GLY A 74 10.82 35.85 -10.88
CA GLY A 74 12.08 36.22 -11.54
C GLY A 74 13.12 35.12 -11.37
N LEU A 75 12.73 33.87 -11.63
CA LEU A 75 13.65 32.74 -11.65
C LEU A 75 14.39 32.71 -12.98
N GLU A 76 15.70 32.54 -12.93
CA GLU A 76 16.50 32.34 -14.14
C GLU A 76 16.29 30.92 -14.65
N ASN A 77 15.73 30.79 -15.85
CA ASN A 77 15.47 29.53 -16.56
C ASN A 77 14.89 28.41 -15.67
N PRO A 78 13.66 28.55 -15.16
CA PRO A 78 13.07 27.52 -14.31
C PRO A 78 12.80 26.24 -15.11
N GLN A 79 13.25 25.10 -14.60
CA GLN A 79 12.91 23.77 -15.11
C GLN A 79 12.04 23.06 -14.07
N LEU A 80 10.84 22.65 -14.48
CA LEU A 80 9.89 21.97 -13.60
C LEU A 80 9.88 20.47 -13.92
N GLU A 81 10.40 19.68 -12.99
CA GLU A 81 10.36 18.22 -13.02
C GLU A 81 9.26 17.72 -12.08
N VAL A 82 8.47 16.74 -12.54
CA VAL A 82 7.36 16.19 -11.75
C VAL A 82 7.68 14.76 -11.39
N GLU A 83 7.87 14.51 -10.11
CA GLU A 83 8.15 13.19 -9.56
C GLU A 83 6.85 12.56 -9.02
N GLU A 84 6.69 11.26 -9.27
CA GLU A 84 5.56 10.51 -8.74
C GLU A 84 5.92 9.83 -7.42
N ILE A 85 5.14 10.10 -6.37
CA ILE A 85 5.34 9.49 -5.03
C ILE A 85 4.83 8.03 -5.01
N GLY A 86 3.96 7.67 -5.94
CA GLY A 86 3.45 6.31 -6.12
C GLY A 86 2.75 5.75 -4.88
N ASN A 87 3.09 4.52 -4.49
CA ASN A 87 2.48 3.79 -3.38
C ASN A 87 2.66 4.46 -2.01
N GLN A 88 3.61 5.39 -1.89
CA GLN A 88 3.89 6.13 -0.66
C GLN A 88 3.01 7.37 -0.49
N ALA A 89 2.16 7.73 -1.47
CA ALA A 89 1.30 8.90 -1.38
C ALA A 89 0.45 8.93 -0.09
N PRO A 90 -0.09 7.81 0.44
CA PRO A 90 -0.83 7.79 1.70
C PRO A 90 -0.01 8.03 2.98
N LEU A 91 1.32 7.97 2.90
CA LEU A 91 2.22 8.25 4.02
C LEU A 91 2.49 9.74 4.19
N ASN A 92 2.24 10.55 3.15
CA ASN A 92 2.41 12.00 3.20
C ASN A 92 1.17 12.68 3.80
N GLY A 93 1.38 13.44 4.87
CA GLY A 93 0.34 14.14 5.63
C GLY A 93 -0.41 15.18 4.81
N GLN A 94 0.29 15.94 3.97
CA GLN A 94 -0.29 17.04 3.20
C GLN A 94 -1.24 16.54 2.11
N ILE A 95 -0.84 15.51 1.36
CA ILE A 95 -1.69 14.87 0.35
C ILE A 95 -2.95 14.29 1.00
N MET A 96 -2.81 13.65 2.17
CA MET A 96 -3.97 13.10 2.88
C MET A 96 -4.91 14.19 3.41
N ALA A 97 -4.37 15.32 3.88
CA ALA A 97 -5.17 16.45 4.33
C ALA A 97 -6.00 17.04 3.18
N GLN A 98 -5.36 17.30 2.02
CA GLN A 98 -6.04 17.78 0.81
C GLN A 98 -7.12 16.80 0.34
N LYS A 99 -6.84 15.49 0.32
CA LYS A 99 -7.84 14.46 -0.01
C LYS A 99 -9.06 14.47 0.90
N VAL A 100 -8.85 14.60 2.20
CA VAL A 100 -9.93 14.69 3.19
C VAL A 100 -10.74 15.97 2.97
N ALA A 101 -10.06 17.09 2.72
CA ALA A 101 -10.72 18.35 2.41
C ALA A 101 -11.61 18.23 1.18
N SER A 102 -11.08 17.75 0.05
CA SER A 102 -11.89 17.55 -1.16
C SER A 102 -13.03 16.53 -0.96
N ALA A 103 -12.84 15.51 -0.13
CA ALA A 103 -13.91 14.55 0.18
C ALA A 103 -15.06 15.19 0.98
N LEU A 104 -14.71 16.07 1.93
CA LEU A 104 -15.68 16.85 2.68
C LEU A 104 -16.42 17.83 1.76
N GLU A 105 -15.72 18.52 0.86
CA GLU A 105 -16.32 19.46 -0.12
C GLU A 105 -17.31 18.76 -1.06
N ARG A 106 -16.99 17.54 -1.50
CA ARG A 106 -17.90 16.68 -2.27
C ARG A 106 -19.14 16.23 -1.49
N GLY A 107 -19.23 16.53 -0.19
CA GLY A 107 -20.41 16.23 0.63
C GLY A 107 -20.40 14.88 1.34
N TRP A 108 -19.26 14.19 1.41
CA TRP A 108 -19.16 12.94 2.15
C TRP A 108 -19.29 13.20 3.66
N HIS A 109 -19.94 12.27 4.38
CA HIS A 109 -20.12 12.38 5.82
C HIS A 109 -18.78 12.24 6.55
N PHE A 110 -18.50 13.14 7.51
CA PHE A 110 -17.19 13.28 8.17
C PHE A 110 -16.68 11.99 8.82
N ARG A 111 -17.55 11.18 9.45
CA ARG A 111 -17.15 9.88 10.03
C ARG A 111 -16.66 8.90 8.98
N ARG A 112 -17.35 8.85 7.83
CA ARG A 112 -16.98 7.98 6.72
C ARG A 112 -15.62 8.39 6.16
N VAL A 113 -15.41 9.70 5.96
CA VAL A 113 -14.13 10.23 5.47
C VAL A 113 -13.02 9.94 6.48
N GLY A 114 -13.21 10.26 7.76
CA GLY A 114 -12.23 10.01 8.82
C GLY A 114 -11.80 8.55 8.92
N HIS A 115 -12.75 7.62 9.07
CA HIS A 115 -12.45 6.19 9.13
C HIS A 115 -11.86 5.63 7.83
N SER A 116 -12.30 6.12 6.67
CA SER A 116 -11.76 5.70 5.38
C SER A 116 -10.30 6.14 5.21
N THR A 117 -9.97 7.37 5.60
CA THR A 117 -8.61 7.90 5.52
C THR A 117 -7.68 7.20 6.49
N VAL A 118 -8.09 7.03 7.76
CA VAL A 118 -7.30 6.28 8.76
C VAL A 118 -7.02 4.85 8.28
N ARG A 119 -8.01 4.18 7.69
CA ARG A 119 -7.83 2.83 7.15
C ARG A 119 -6.83 2.82 5.98
N ARG A 120 -6.89 3.82 5.09
CA ARG A 120 -5.96 3.93 3.96
C ARG A 120 -4.53 4.18 4.43
N ILE A 121 -4.31 5.09 5.39
CA ILE A 121 -2.98 5.40 5.93
C ILE A 121 -2.36 4.18 6.61
N MET A 122 -3.11 3.50 7.49
CA MET A 122 -2.63 2.27 8.13
C MET A 122 -2.41 1.13 7.13
N GLY A 123 -3.22 1.07 6.06
CA GLY A 123 -3.06 0.07 4.99
C GLY A 123 -1.79 0.24 4.17
N SER A 124 -1.24 1.45 4.13
CA SER A 124 0.06 1.75 3.49
C SER A 124 1.26 1.55 4.43
N GLY A 125 1.04 0.95 5.60
CA GLY A 125 2.12 0.59 6.53
C GLY A 125 2.51 1.67 7.55
N ALA A 126 1.74 2.77 7.66
CA ALA A 126 2.02 3.77 8.71
C ALA A 126 1.96 3.14 10.11
N ARG A 127 2.90 3.53 10.98
CA ARG A 127 2.96 3.05 12.37
C ARG A 127 1.81 3.59 13.21
N GLY A 128 1.31 4.77 12.86
CA GLY A 128 0.09 5.34 13.38
C GLY A 128 -0.34 6.60 12.65
N CYS A 129 -1.59 7.00 12.87
CA CYS A 129 -2.15 8.19 12.27
C CYS A 129 -3.22 8.82 13.17
N GLN A 130 -3.37 10.13 13.02
CA GLN A 130 -4.39 10.92 13.67
C GLN A 130 -4.96 11.92 12.66
N VAL A 131 -6.26 11.81 12.39
CA VAL A 131 -7.01 12.75 11.55
C VAL A 131 -7.93 13.57 12.45
N ILE A 132 -7.77 14.87 12.43
CA ILE A 132 -8.55 15.83 13.22
C ILE A 132 -9.35 16.68 12.25
N ILE A 133 -10.67 16.69 12.41
CA ILE A 133 -11.59 17.55 11.66
C ILE A 133 -12.21 18.52 12.67
N SER A 134 -12.05 19.81 12.44
CA SER A 134 -12.55 20.88 13.32
C SER A 134 -13.40 21.87 12.53
N GLY A 135 -14.54 22.28 13.11
CA GLY A 135 -15.41 23.29 12.50
C GLY A 135 -16.89 23.02 12.74
N LYS A 136 -17.75 23.53 11.84
CA LYS A 136 -19.20 23.33 11.87
C LYS A 136 -19.58 22.00 11.21
N ILE A 137 -19.40 20.90 11.93
CA ILE A 137 -19.51 19.54 11.38
C ILE A 137 -20.97 19.07 11.23
N THR A 138 -21.78 19.22 12.28
CA THR A 138 -23.18 18.71 12.33
C THR A 138 -24.21 19.81 12.58
N GLY A 139 -23.79 20.96 13.12
CA GLY A 139 -24.69 22.08 13.43
C GLY A 139 -23.95 23.41 13.47
N SER A 140 -24.60 24.43 14.01
CA SER A 140 -24.08 25.80 14.02
C SER A 140 -22.87 26.01 14.96
N ARG A 141 -22.69 25.13 15.95
CA ARG A 141 -21.58 25.19 16.92
C ARG A 141 -20.35 24.43 16.42
N HIS A 142 -19.17 25.00 16.67
CA HIS A 142 -17.89 24.35 16.44
C HIS A 142 -17.76 23.04 17.24
N ARG A 143 -17.33 21.98 16.56
CA ARG A 143 -16.93 20.70 17.15
C ARG A 143 -15.62 20.22 16.53
N THR A 144 -14.87 19.44 17.31
CA THR A 144 -13.63 18.79 16.86
C THR A 144 -13.78 17.30 17.04
N GLU A 145 -13.55 16.54 15.98
CA GLU A 145 -13.60 15.08 15.98
C GLU A 145 -12.24 14.53 15.59
N LYS A 146 -11.74 13.60 16.39
CA LYS A 146 -10.41 13.00 16.24
C LYS A 146 -10.57 11.53 15.90
N PHE A 147 -9.96 11.09 14.82
CA PHE A 147 -9.87 9.69 14.43
C PHE A 147 -8.40 9.27 14.56
N THR A 148 -8.09 8.48 15.58
CA THR A 148 -6.71 8.06 15.89
C THR A 148 -6.61 6.53 15.78
N LYS A 149 -5.53 6.04 15.19
CA LYS A 149 -5.21 4.61 15.14
C LYS A 149 -3.70 4.39 15.12
N GLY A 150 -3.23 3.32 15.76
CA GLY A 150 -1.80 3.02 15.87
C GLY A 150 -1.10 3.92 16.88
N HIS A 151 0.21 4.09 16.70
CA HIS A 151 1.04 4.83 17.63
C HIS A 151 1.23 6.30 17.17
N VAL A 152 0.96 7.27 18.05
CA VAL A 152 1.06 8.72 17.76
C VAL A 152 1.80 9.39 18.91
N LYS A 153 2.90 10.09 18.62
CA LYS A 153 3.61 10.91 19.61
C LYS A 153 3.11 12.36 19.56
N TYR A 154 3.08 13.01 20.72
CA TYR A 154 2.59 14.39 20.87
C TYR A 154 3.69 15.38 21.26
N CYS A 155 4.76 14.92 21.90
CA CYS A 155 5.77 15.78 22.53
C CYS A 155 7.18 15.34 22.16
N GLY A 156 8.14 16.26 22.33
CA GLY A 156 9.57 16.03 22.15
C GLY A 156 10.06 16.20 20.70
N GLU A 157 11.38 16.22 20.53
CA GLU A 157 12.04 16.31 19.22
C GLU A 157 11.64 15.16 18.28
N VAL A 158 11.45 13.97 18.85
CA VAL A 158 10.96 12.78 18.14
C VAL A 158 9.66 13.10 17.40
N ALA A 159 8.75 13.87 17.99
CA ALA A 159 7.49 14.21 17.32
C ALA A 159 7.73 15.06 16.06
N SER A 160 8.70 15.98 16.07
CA SER A 160 9.02 16.83 14.92
C SER A 160 9.76 16.08 13.81
N GLN A 161 10.59 15.10 14.14
CA GLN A 161 11.36 14.33 13.16
C GLN A 161 10.55 13.19 12.53
N VAL A 162 9.68 12.57 13.33
CA VAL A 162 9.05 11.30 12.98
C VAL A 162 7.61 11.48 12.48
N MET A 163 6.92 12.52 12.93
CA MET A 163 5.54 12.78 12.55
C MET A 163 5.51 13.73 11.35
N ASP A 164 4.88 13.28 10.28
CA ASP A 164 4.52 14.14 9.17
C ASP A 164 3.14 14.79 9.46
N GLU A 165 3.05 16.10 9.30
CA GLU A 165 1.84 16.88 9.59
C GLU A 165 1.37 17.62 8.34
N GLY A 166 0.10 17.41 7.98
CA GLY A 166 -0.57 18.12 6.90
C GLY A 166 -1.78 18.90 7.38
N ILE A 167 -1.98 20.09 6.83
CA ILE A 167 -3.11 20.96 7.14
C ILE A 167 -3.79 21.34 5.83
N ALA A 168 -5.11 21.19 5.79
CA ALA A 168 -5.93 21.61 4.67
C ALA A 168 -7.23 22.24 5.15
N VAL A 169 -7.80 23.08 4.29
CA VAL A 169 -9.01 23.85 4.56
C VAL A 169 -10.09 23.40 3.61
N ALA A 170 -11.22 22.92 4.12
CA ALA A 170 -12.36 22.52 3.30
C ALA A 170 -13.45 23.60 3.33
N LYS A 171 -13.85 24.08 2.15
CA LYS A 171 -14.86 25.15 2.00
C LYS A 171 -16.24 24.53 1.76
N LYS A 172 -17.14 24.63 2.75
CA LYS A 172 -18.55 24.22 2.64
C LYS A 172 -19.49 25.41 2.63
N LYS A 173 -20.73 25.20 2.17
CA LYS A 173 -21.80 26.21 2.25
C LYS A 173 -22.04 26.76 3.67
N ALA A 174 -21.88 25.91 4.69
CA ALA A 174 -22.05 26.31 6.10
C ALA A 174 -20.85 27.09 6.69
N GLY A 175 -19.73 27.16 5.96
CA GLY A 175 -18.48 27.77 6.40
C GLY A 175 -17.28 26.86 6.16
N VAL A 176 -16.20 27.15 6.90
CA VAL A 176 -14.90 26.49 6.75
C VAL A 176 -14.73 25.35 7.76
N LEU A 177 -14.19 24.22 7.31
CA LEU A 177 -13.72 23.13 8.15
C LEU A 177 -12.19 23.05 8.05
N GLY A 178 -11.53 23.01 9.20
CA GLY A 178 -10.11 22.71 9.30
C GLY A 178 -9.88 21.21 9.35
N VAL A 179 -8.93 20.73 8.55
CA VAL A 179 -8.48 19.33 8.54
C VAL A 179 -7.00 19.32 8.90
N LYS A 180 -6.64 18.57 9.93
CA LYS A 180 -5.25 18.31 10.32
C LYS A 180 -5.01 16.81 10.31
N VAL A 181 -3.99 16.36 9.59
CA VAL A 181 -3.59 14.96 9.51
C VAL A 181 -2.18 14.85 10.06
N ARG A 182 -1.97 13.92 10.99
CA ARG A 182 -0.64 13.59 11.55
C ARG A 182 -0.38 12.12 11.28
N ILE A 183 0.75 11.80 10.66
CA ILE A 183 1.11 10.45 10.26
C ILE A 183 2.49 10.12 10.84
N MET A 184 2.59 8.99 11.52
CA MET A 184 3.87 8.44 11.95
C MET A 184 4.41 7.57 10.83
N ARG A 185 5.58 7.93 10.28
CA ARG A 185 6.21 7.17 9.19
C ARG A 185 6.57 5.75 9.65
N PRO A 186 6.65 4.76 8.74
CA PRO A 186 6.94 3.36 9.09
C PRO A 186 8.38 3.16 9.58
N ASP A 187 9.33 3.94 9.05
CA ASP A 187 10.77 3.92 9.34
C ASP A 187 11.15 4.60 10.67
N ALA A 188 10.14 5.06 11.40
CA ALA A 188 10.27 5.74 12.66
C ALA A 188 10.84 4.86 13.77
N LYS A 189 12.13 5.02 14.10
CA LYS A 189 12.75 4.45 15.30
C LYS A 189 12.58 5.41 16.47
N MET A 190 12.04 4.92 17.59
CA MET A 190 12.01 5.70 18.83
C MET A 190 13.33 5.56 19.58
N PRO A 191 13.76 6.58 20.33
CA PRO A 191 14.96 6.47 21.19
C PRO A 191 14.78 5.41 22.29
N ASP A 192 13.53 5.12 22.68
CA ASP A 192 13.20 4.12 23.69
C ASP A 192 13.21 2.67 23.14
N GLU A 193 13.33 2.51 21.81
CA GLU A 193 13.32 1.19 21.16
C GLU A 193 14.74 0.68 20.99
N VAL A 194 15.14 -0.21 21.91
CA VAL A 194 16.41 -0.91 21.85
C VAL A 194 16.18 -2.31 21.27
N GLU A 195 16.88 -2.63 20.18
CA GLU A 195 16.93 -3.99 19.64
C GLU A 195 17.97 -4.80 20.43
N ILE A 196 17.51 -5.67 21.33
CA ILE A 196 18.38 -6.58 22.08
C ILE A 196 18.70 -7.76 21.14
N VAL A 197 19.92 -7.80 20.62
CA VAL A 197 20.41 -8.97 19.88
C VAL A 197 20.78 -10.02 20.92
N HIS A 198 20.02 -11.11 20.98
CA HIS A 198 20.40 -12.27 21.78
C HIS A 198 21.38 -13.10 20.95
N GLU A 199 22.64 -13.19 21.40
CA GLU A 199 23.57 -14.18 20.87
C GLU A 199 22.99 -15.57 21.15
N PRO A 200 22.91 -16.46 20.15
CA PRO A 200 22.44 -17.82 20.40
C PRO A 200 23.42 -18.47 21.37
N GLU A 201 22.96 -18.80 22.57
CA GLU A 201 23.72 -19.64 23.50
C GLU A 201 24.06 -20.93 22.76
N GLU A 202 25.36 -21.13 22.50
CA GLU A 202 25.90 -22.42 22.08
C GLU A 202 25.45 -23.43 23.13
N GLN A 203 24.62 -24.38 22.70
CA GLN A 203 24.22 -25.49 23.54
C GLN A 203 25.49 -26.27 23.88
N GLU A 204 26.04 -26.03 25.07
CA GLU A 204 27.01 -26.94 25.68
C GLU A 204 26.31 -28.30 25.80
N GLU A 205 26.69 -29.23 24.93
CA GLU A 205 26.41 -30.65 25.09
C GLU A 205 26.98 -31.07 26.45
N THR A 206 26.13 -31.12 27.48
CA THR A 206 26.44 -31.83 28.70
C THR A 206 26.59 -33.31 28.34
N ALA A 207 27.84 -33.72 28.16
CA ALA A 207 28.24 -35.12 28.14
C ALA A 207 27.83 -35.76 29.47
N GLU A 208 26.90 -36.71 29.41
CA GLU A 208 26.62 -37.65 30.50
C GLU A 208 27.81 -38.62 30.65
N PRO A 209 28.30 -38.86 31.87
CA PRO A 209 28.93 -40.13 32.20
C PRO A 209 28.02 -40.97 33.10
N GLY A 210 27.63 -42.13 32.57
CA GLY A 210 27.91 -43.43 33.20
C GLY A 210 27.17 -43.79 34.49
N ALA A 211 26.30 -44.79 34.36
CA ALA A 211 25.59 -45.52 35.40
C ALA A 211 26.49 -46.21 36.44
N GLU A 212 25.99 -46.34 37.68
CA GLU A 212 26.03 -47.57 38.47
C GLU A 212 24.93 -47.57 39.55
N GLU A 213 24.27 -48.72 39.67
CA GLU A 213 23.01 -48.99 40.38
C GLU A 213 23.21 -49.28 41.88
N THR A 214 22.18 -49.03 42.69
CA THR A 214 21.77 -50.03 43.70
C THR A 214 20.30 -49.84 44.13
N GLU A 215 19.57 -50.95 44.03
CA GLU A 215 18.13 -51.13 44.21
C GLU A 215 17.65 -51.16 45.67
N GLU A 216 16.30 -51.13 45.77
CA GLU A 216 15.41 -51.72 46.79
C GLU A 216 14.82 -50.82 47.89
N LYS A 217 13.57 -50.39 47.64
CA LYS A 217 12.40 -51.05 48.29
C LYS A 217 11.08 -50.73 47.59
N ALA A 218 10.41 -51.80 47.16
CA ALA A 218 9.02 -51.83 46.73
C ALA A 218 8.05 -51.72 47.92
N THR A 219 6.85 -51.17 47.69
CA THR A 219 5.57 -51.91 47.80
C THR A 219 4.38 -51.08 47.28
N GLU A 220 3.71 -51.65 46.27
CA GLU A 220 2.24 -51.76 46.04
C GLU A 220 1.41 -50.46 45.89
N THR A 221 0.56 -50.26 44.87
CA THR A 221 -0.41 -51.20 44.27
C THR A 221 -1.00 -50.67 42.94
N SER A 222 -1.21 -51.58 41.96
CA SER A 222 -2.32 -51.71 40.96
C SER A 222 -2.92 -50.48 40.23
N GLU A 223 -3.28 -50.44 38.94
CA GLU A 223 -3.50 -51.43 37.87
C GLU A 223 -3.66 -50.67 36.51
N LYS A 224 -3.41 -51.38 35.40
CA LYS A 224 -3.39 -51.01 33.95
C LYS A 224 -4.81 -51.10 33.30
N PRO A 225 -5.03 -51.00 31.95
CA PRO A 225 -4.33 -50.32 30.84
C PRO A 225 -5.25 -49.63 29.76
N LYS A 226 -4.61 -48.80 28.91
CA LYS A 226 -4.80 -48.46 27.46
C LYS A 226 -6.12 -48.75 26.70
N GLU A 227 -6.58 -47.76 25.92
CA GLU A 227 -6.70 -47.85 24.43
C GLU A 227 -7.00 -46.48 23.74
N LYS A 228 -6.44 -46.31 22.54
CA LYS A 228 -6.74 -45.30 21.47
C LYS A 228 -7.22 -46.12 20.25
N PRO A 229 -7.67 -45.56 19.09
CA PRO A 229 -8.25 -44.24 18.75
C PRO A 229 -9.47 -44.35 17.78
N ALA A 230 -10.21 -43.26 17.49
CA ALA A 230 -10.78 -43.00 16.14
C ALA A 230 -11.52 -41.63 15.98
N ALA A 231 -11.11 -40.94 14.91
CA ALA A 231 -11.74 -39.92 14.06
C ALA A 231 -13.22 -39.47 14.24
N LYS A 232 -13.45 -38.14 14.21
CA LYS A 232 -14.11 -37.36 13.11
C LYS A 232 -14.53 -35.94 13.57
N LYS A 233 -14.12 -34.93 12.81
CA LYS A 233 -14.74 -33.57 12.66
C LYS A 233 -15.55 -33.57 11.33
N PRO A 234 -16.28 -32.52 10.87
CA PRO A 234 -16.75 -31.25 11.48
C PRO A 234 -18.20 -30.82 11.05
N ALA A 235 -18.68 -29.62 11.45
CA ALA A 235 -18.99 -28.48 10.54
C ALA A 235 -20.22 -27.62 10.91
N LYS A 236 -20.03 -26.28 10.91
CA LYS A 236 -20.90 -25.18 10.42
C LYS A 236 -20.33 -23.83 10.93
N LYS A 237 -20.31 -22.67 10.24
CA LYS A 237 -20.85 -22.19 8.94
C LYS A 237 -20.42 -20.70 8.78
N LYS A 238 -20.58 -20.16 7.55
CA LYS A 238 -20.77 -18.74 7.12
C LYS A 238 -19.52 -17.96 6.66
N GLN A 239 -19.55 -17.08 5.65
CA GLN A 239 -20.52 -16.67 4.62
C GLN A 239 -19.73 -15.82 3.58
N GLN A 240 -19.78 -16.16 2.30
CA GLN A 240 -20.36 -15.38 1.18
C GLN A 240 -19.81 -13.97 0.82
N ARG A 241 -19.41 -13.89 -0.46
CA ARG A 241 -19.71 -12.88 -1.52
C ARG A 241 -18.79 -11.67 -1.73
N LYS A 242 -18.04 -11.77 -2.85
CA LYS A 242 -17.58 -10.68 -3.73
C LYS A 242 -18.74 -10.12 -4.59
N GLN A 243 -18.61 -8.87 -5.03
CA GLN A 243 -19.05 -8.40 -6.35
C GLN A 243 -18.09 -7.32 -6.87
N LYS A 244 -17.66 -7.45 -8.13
CA LYS A 244 -17.32 -6.31 -8.99
C LYS A 244 -17.44 -6.70 -10.46
N LYS A 245 -17.95 -5.77 -11.28
CA LYS A 245 -18.14 -5.86 -12.74
C LYS A 245 -17.27 -4.82 -13.45
N GLN A 246 -16.79 -5.22 -14.63
CA GLN A 246 -16.57 -4.48 -15.89
C GLN A 246 -15.27 -3.67 -16.19
N LYS A 247 -14.71 -4.06 -17.35
CA LYS A 247 -13.74 -3.47 -18.32
C LYS A 247 -14.19 -2.09 -18.89
N PRO A 248 -13.41 -1.30 -19.71
CA PRO A 248 -12.49 -1.71 -20.81
C PRO A 248 -11.21 -0.86 -21.09
N ALA A 249 -10.43 -1.27 -22.11
CA ALA A 249 -9.15 -0.72 -22.67
C ALA A 249 -9.38 0.44 -23.70
N PRO A 250 -8.39 1.10 -24.40
CA PRO A 250 -7.23 0.53 -25.16
C PRO A 250 -5.88 1.32 -25.26
N GLU A 251 -4.83 0.63 -25.79
CA GLU A 251 -3.63 1.03 -26.61
C GLU A 251 -2.61 2.08 -26.07
N GLU A 252 -1.28 2.09 -26.30
CA GLU A 252 -0.26 1.30 -27.04
C GLU A 252 1.15 1.84 -26.61
N THR A 253 2.19 1.02 -26.36
CA THR A 253 3.62 1.24 -26.76
C THR A 253 4.56 0.11 -26.28
N LYS A 254 5.44 -0.34 -27.18
CA LYS A 254 6.50 -1.37 -27.10
C LYS A 254 7.63 -0.98 -26.12
N GLU A 255 8.28 -1.85 -25.34
CA GLU A 255 9.32 -2.89 -25.62
C GLU A 255 9.82 -3.41 -24.22
N PRO A 256 10.65 -4.48 -24.02
CA PRO A 256 11.09 -5.59 -24.87
C PRO A 256 10.77 -6.99 -24.23
N ALA A 257 11.14 -8.07 -24.93
CA ALA A 257 10.82 -9.47 -24.61
C ALA A 257 11.34 -9.98 -23.24
N PRO A 258 10.52 -10.69 -22.44
CA PRO A 258 11.00 -11.49 -21.32
C PRO A 258 11.34 -12.92 -21.77
N GLU A 259 12.41 -13.45 -21.18
CA GLU A 259 12.92 -14.81 -21.31
C GLU A 259 11.80 -15.86 -21.15
N ALA A 260 11.68 -16.74 -22.15
CA ALA A 260 10.69 -17.80 -22.18
C ALA A 260 10.95 -18.79 -21.04
N SER A 261 10.03 -18.86 -20.08
CA SER A 261 10.05 -19.92 -19.07
C SER A 261 9.53 -21.23 -19.67
N PRO A 262 10.02 -22.40 -19.22
CA PRO A 262 9.73 -23.73 -19.81
C PRO A 262 8.25 -24.11 -19.94
N MET A 263 7.34 -23.32 -19.36
CA MET A 263 5.90 -23.50 -19.44
C MET A 263 5.24 -22.99 -20.73
N ASP A 264 5.94 -22.22 -21.58
CA ASP A 264 5.36 -21.66 -22.83
C ASP A 264 5.36 -22.62 -24.03
N GLU A 265 6.14 -23.72 -23.99
CA GLU A 265 6.29 -24.63 -25.14
C GLU A 265 5.40 -25.89 -25.05
N LEU A 266 4.66 -26.08 -23.95
CA LEU A 266 3.81 -27.25 -23.75
C LEU A 266 2.41 -27.02 -24.33
N ASN A 267 2.09 -27.73 -25.43
CA ASN A 267 0.75 -27.68 -26.00
C ASN A 267 -0.25 -28.51 -25.16
N LEU A 268 -1.45 -27.98 -24.95
CA LEU A 268 -2.57 -28.67 -24.26
C LEU A 268 -2.96 -30.04 -24.84
N LYS A 269 -2.51 -30.36 -26.05
CA LYS A 269 -2.75 -31.64 -26.75
C LYS A 269 -1.85 -32.78 -26.25
N ASP A 270 -0.71 -32.44 -25.64
CA ASP A 270 0.32 -33.41 -25.28
C ASP A 270 0.19 -33.87 -23.81
N ILE A 271 -0.69 -33.22 -23.04
CA ILE A 271 -0.99 -33.58 -21.65
C ILE A 271 -1.85 -34.84 -21.59
N THR A 272 -1.30 -35.91 -21.02
CA THR A 272 -1.99 -37.18 -20.83
C THR A 272 -3.25 -37.00 -19.98
N GLY A 273 -4.42 -37.35 -20.53
CA GLY A 273 -5.71 -37.33 -19.80
C GLY A 273 -6.70 -36.24 -20.21
N ILE A 274 -6.32 -35.31 -21.10
CA ILE A 274 -7.25 -34.32 -21.66
C ILE A 274 -7.92 -34.89 -22.91
N GLY A 275 -9.12 -35.46 -22.75
CA GLY A 275 -9.95 -35.87 -23.90
C GLY A 275 -10.47 -34.66 -24.69
N GLY A 276 -10.69 -34.82 -26.00
CA GLY A 276 -11.12 -33.72 -26.90
C GLY A 276 -12.44 -33.03 -26.53
N SER A 277 -13.29 -33.66 -25.71
CA SER A 277 -14.51 -33.05 -25.17
C SER A 277 -14.26 -32.08 -24.01
N MET A 278 -13.17 -32.26 -23.23
CA MET A 278 -12.75 -31.33 -22.19
C MET A 278 -12.00 -30.13 -22.77
N MET A 279 -11.20 -30.35 -23.83
CA MET A 279 -10.52 -29.28 -24.56
C MET A 279 -11.51 -28.25 -25.13
N LYS A 280 -12.59 -28.70 -25.78
CA LYS A 280 -13.66 -27.80 -26.28
C LYS A 280 -14.37 -27.03 -25.16
N ARG A 281 -14.39 -27.56 -23.92
CA ARG A 281 -15.01 -26.90 -22.76
C ARG A 281 -14.09 -25.86 -22.15
N LEU A 282 -12.78 -26.14 -22.09
CA LEU A 282 -11.75 -25.20 -21.63
C LEU A 282 -11.57 -24.04 -22.62
N GLN A 283 -11.53 -24.33 -23.92
CA GLN A 283 -11.53 -23.30 -24.97
C GLN A 283 -12.80 -22.43 -24.95
N LYS A 284 -13.97 -23.02 -24.72
CA LYS A 284 -15.22 -22.25 -24.57
C LYS A 284 -15.26 -21.40 -23.29
N ALA A 285 -14.46 -21.76 -22.29
CA ALA A 285 -14.25 -20.97 -21.07
C ALA A 285 -13.16 -19.90 -21.23
N GLY A 286 -12.49 -19.85 -22.39
CA GLY A 286 -11.43 -18.88 -22.70
C GLY A 286 -10.09 -19.20 -22.06
N ILE A 287 -9.86 -20.47 -21.70
CA ILE A 287 -8.59 -20.94 -21.13
C ILE A 287 -7.83 -21.67 -22.23
N GLU A 288 -6.77 -21.04 -22.74
CA GLU A 288 -6.00 -21.52 -23.89
C GLU A 288 -4.56 -21.90 -23.51
N ASP A 289 -4.05 -21.39 -22.39
CA ASP A 289 -2.67 -21.61 -21.96
C ASP A 289 -2.54 -22.57 -20.76
N VAL A 290 -1.47 -23.35 -20.74
CA VAL A 290 -1.14 -24.27 -19.63
C VAL A 290 -0.85 -23.51 -18.34
N ARG A 291 -0.30 -22.29 -18.46
CA ARG A 291 -0.05 -21.37 -17.32
C ARG A 291 -1.34 -20.97 -16.60
N GLU A 292 -2.36 -20.60 -17.36
CA GLU A 292 -3.66 -20.21 -16.80
C GLU A 292 -4.30 -21.38 -16.04
N LEU A 293 -4.13 -22.62 -16.52
CA LEU A 293 -4.64 -23.82 -15.84
C LEU A 293 -3.86 -24.17 -14.56
N TYR A 294 -2.56 -23.87 -14.51
CA TYR A 294 -1.73 -24.11 -13.34
C TYR A 294 -2.05 -23.16 -12.18
N GLU A 295 -2.33 -21.88 -12.49
CA GLU A 295 -2.64 -20.85 -11.50
C GLU A 295 -4.06 -20.95 -10.92
N MET A 296 -4.98 -21.62 -11.63
CA MET A 296 -6.36 -21.77 -11.17
C MET A 296 -6.50 -22.73 -10.00
N SER A 297 -7.36 -22.35 -9.04
CA SER A 297 -7.71 -23.23 -7.92
C SER A 297 -8.68 -24.33 -8.37
N ILE A 298 -8.74 -25.43 -7.61
CA ILE A 298 -9.67 -26.55 -7.89
C ILE A 298 -11.12 -26.05 -7.91
N ASP A 299 -11.43 -25.05 -7.09
CA ASP A 299 -12.77 -24.46 -7.01
C ASP A 299 -13.10 -23.70 -8.31
N ASP A 300 -12.15 -22.94 -8.87
CA ASP A 300 -12.34 -22.20 -10.12
C ASP A 300 -12.51 -23.13 -11.34
N LEU A 301 -11.79 -24.26 -11.36
CA LEU A 301 -11.94 -25.30 -12.40
C LEU A 301 -13.31 -26.01 -12.35
N THR A 302 -13.94 -26.06 -11.17
CA THR A 302 -15.28 -26.66 -11.01
C THR A 302 -16.42 -25.72 -11.41
N GLU A 303 -16.15 -24.41 -11.55
CA GLU A 303 -17.11 -23.44 -12.08
C GLU A 303 -17.29 -23.58 -13.61
N VAL A 304 -16.35 -24.23 -14.30
CA VAL A 304 -16.46 -24.56 -15.72
C VAL A 304 -17.53 -25.64 -15.94
N LYS A 305 -18.54 -25.29 -16.74
CA LYS A 305 -19.74 -26.12 -16.97
C LYS A 305 -19.38 -27.54 -17.41
N GLY A 306 -19.58 -28.51 -16.51
CA GLY A 306 -19.41 -29.94 -16.77
C GLY A 306 -18.07 -30.55 -16.36
N ILE A 307 -17.24 -29.82 -15.60
CA ILE A 307 -16.06 -30.38 -14.91
C ILE A 307 -16.45 -30.67 -13.46
N GLY A 308 -16.41 -31.95 -13.06
CA GLY A 308 -16.65 -32.35 -11.68
C GLY A 308 -15.36 -32.36 -10.86
N VAL A 309 -15.47 -32.28 -9.53
CA VAL A 309 -14.35 -32.20 -8.57
C VAL A 309 -13.28 -33.29 -8.78
N LYS A 310 -13.68 -34.51 -9.13
CA LYS A 310 -12.73 -35.61 -9.42
C LYS A 310 -11.88 -35.36 -10.67
N LYS A 311 -12.48 -34.80 -11.73
CA LYS A 311 -11.80 -34.51 -12.99
C LYS A 311 -10.90 -33.28 -12.88
N ALA A 312 -11.32 -32.26 -12.11
CA ALA A 312 -10.48 -31.09 -11.82
C ALA A 312 -9.20 -31.47 -11.06
N LYS A 313 -9.28 -32.39 -10.08
CA LYS A 313 -8.11 -32.93 -9.38
C LYS A 313 -7.18 -33.70 -10.31
N GLN A 314 -7.72 -34.58 -11.17
CA GLN A 314 -6.94 -35.34 -12.15
C GLN A 314 -6.25 -34.43 -13.17
N LEU A 315 -6.91 -33.35 -13.60
CA LEU A 315 -6.33 -32.36 -14.52
C LEU A 315 -5.13 -31.65 -13.87
N LYS A 316 -5.29 -31.20 -12.62
CA LYS A 316 -4.22 -30.52 -11.88
C LYS A 316 -3.02 -31.44 -11.63
N GLU A 317 -3.27 -32.69 -11.26
CA GLU A 317 -2.23 -33.69 -11.04
C GLU A 317 -1.51 -34.09 -12.34
N ALA A 318 -2.20 -34.07 -13.49
CA ALA A 318 -1.59 -34.29 -14.80
C ALA A 318 -0.72 -33.10 -15.25
N ILE A 319 -1.15 -31.87 -14.96
CA ILE A 319 -0.37 -30.65 -15.25
C ILE A 319 0.87 -30.57 -14.35
N GLU A 320 0.73 -30.85 -13.05
CA GLU A 320 1.88 -30.91 -12.12
C GLU A 320 2.90 -31.98 -12.52
N LYS A 321 2.47 -33.09 -13.13
CA LYS A 321 3.39 -34.10 -13.68
C LYS A 321 4.06 -33.65 -14.98
N ALA A 322 3.34 -32.93 -15.85
CA ALA A 322 3.88 -32.44 -17.13
C ALA A 322 4.86 -31.27 -16.96
N VAL A 323 4.71 -30.46 -15.91
CA VAL A 323 5.60 -29.32 -15.60
C VAL A 323 6.88 -29.76 -14.89
N ASN A 324 6.84 -30.89 -14.15
CA ASN A 324 7.98 -31.43 -13.41
C ASN A 324 8.76 -32.52 -14.18
N GLN A 325 8.37 -32.83 -15.41
CA GLN A 325 9.09 -33.70 -16.35
C GLN A 325 9.90 -32.86 -17.33
#